data_AF-A0A7V9KUM5-F1
#
_entry.id   AF-A0A7V9KUM5-F1
#
_cell.length_a   1.000
_cell.length_b   1.000
_cell.length_c   1.000
_cell.angle_alpha   90.00
_cell.angle_beta   90.00
_cell.angle_gamma   90.00
#
_symmetry.space_group_name_H-M   'P 1'
#
loop_
_entity.id
_entity.type
_entity.pdbx_description
1 polymer ?
#
loop_
_entity_poly.entity_id
_entity_poly.type
_entity_poly.pdbx_seq_one_letter_code
_entity_poly.pdbx_strand_id
1 'polypeptide(L)'
;MEVVRGLRHQVTSHAVRGTMTLVAQVLPLPSRGEIYVDARGEGRALRVSWHHDEDTVVLSLWRGALCAGSFRLRIEDVPGLINTLVRGLSEGYAPVANGGRHAG
;
A
#
# COMPACT_ATOMS: atom_id res chain seq x y z
N MET A 1 -73.39 35.66 2.48
CA MET A 1 -72.54 36.64 3.18
C MET A 1 -71.69 35.85 4.15
N GLU A 2 -70.36 35.85 4.17
CA GLU A 2 -69.37 36.71 3.52
C GLU A 2 -68.02 35.97 3.50
N VAL A 3 -67.20 36.35 2.53
CA VAL A 3 -65.88 35.85 2.16
C VAL A 3 -64.82 36.26 3.18
N VAL A 4 -63.88 35.39 3.56
CA VAL A 4 -62.50 35.84 3.84
C VAL A 4 -61.46 34.81 3.40
N ARG A 5 -60.65 35.23 2.43
CA ARG A 5 -59.38 34.63 2.00
C ARG A 5 -58.28 34.88 3.04
N GLY A 6 -57.37 33.94 3.21
CA GLY A 6 -56.05 34.15 3.82
C GLY A 6 -55.38 32.79 4.03
N LEU A 7 -54.07 32.59 3.94
CA LEU A 7 -52.93 33.40 3.55
C LEU A 7 -51.87 32.35 3.17
N ARG A 8 -51.19 32.51 2.02
CA ARG A 8 -50.18 31.55 1.55
C ARG A 8 -48.95 31.64 2.47
N HIS A 9 -48.65 30.59 3.23
CA HIS A 9 -47.37 30.46 3.93
C HIS A 9 -46.28 30.04 2.93
N GLN A 10 -45.41 30.98 2.61
CA GLN A 10 -44.25 30.78 1.78
C GLN A 10 -43.17 30.08 2.61
N VAL A 11 -42.98 28.78 2.42
CA VAL A 11 -41.88 28.03 3.04
C VAL A 11 -40.61 28.34 2.25
N THR A 12 -39.72 29.15 2.80
CA THR A 12 -38.41 29.47 2.21
C THR A 12 -37.45 28.30 2.42
N SER A 13 -37.19 27.53 1.36
CA SER A 13 -36.15 26.48 1.34
C SER A 13 -34.76 27.11 1.45
N HIS A 14 -34.07 26.90 2.57
CA HIS A 14 -32.64 27.16 2.68
C HIS A 14 -31.89 25.86 2.41
N ALA A 15 -31.27 25.75 1.23
CA ALA A 15 -30.39 24.64 0.91
C ALA A 15 -29.08 24.78 1.72
N VAL A 16 -28.89 23.93 2.73
CA VAL A 16 -27.62 23.81 3.44
C VAL A 16 -26.65 23.04 2.54
N ARG A 17 -25.64 23.72 1.98
CA ARG A 17 -24.51 23.03 1.31
C ARG A 17 -23.65 22.36 2.38
N GLY A 18 -23.84 21.05 2.56
CA GLY A 18 -22.92 20.22 3.32
C GLY A 18 -21.68 19.92 2.49
N THR A 19 -20.52 20.39 2.94
CA THR A 19 -19.22 19.95 2.41
C THR A 19 -19.01 18.50 2.85
N MET A 20 -19.06 17.53 1.92
CA MET A 20 -18.69 16.14 2.22
C MET A 20 -17.17 16.04 2.32
N THR A 21 -16.65 16.06 3.55
CA THR A 21 -15.27 15.66 3.84
C THR A 21 -15.19 14.13 3.76
N LEU A 22 -14.42 13.61 2.80
CA LEU A 22 -14.10 12.18 2.73
C LEU A 22 -13.13 11.86 3.87
N VAL A 23 -13.62 11.21 4.92
CA VAL A 23 -12.76 10.59 5.94
C VAL A 23 -12.21 9.29 5.36
N ALA A 24 -10.92 9.29 5.01
CA ALA A 24 -10.21 8.05 4.72
C ALA A 24 -10.06 7.28 6.04
N GLN A 25 -10.73 6.15 6.15
CA GLN A 25 -10.55 5.24 7.28
C GLN A 25 -9.10 4.75 7.32
N VAL A 26 -8.37 5.16 8.36
CA VAL A 26 -7.03 4.66 8.64
C VAL A 26 -7.20 3.36 9.41
N LEU A 27 -7.20 2.23 8.70
CA LEU A 27 -7.10 0.92 9.32
C LEU A 27 -5.68 0.75 9.89
N PRO A 28 -5.53 0.15 11.08
CA PRO A 28 -4.21 -0.14 11.64
C PRO A 28 -3.38 -0.92 10.62
N LEU A 29 -2.11 -0.52 10.46
CA LEU A 29 -1.20 -1.19 9.54
C LEU A 29 -1.14 -2.69 9.93
N PRO A 30 -1.34 -3.62 9.00
CA PRO A 30 -1.25 -5.04 9.30
C PRO A 30 0.12 -5.33 9.92
N SER A 31 0.11 -6.06 11.04
CA SER A 31 1.16 -6.14 12.05
C SER A 31 2.50 -6.77 11.59
N ARG A 32 2.72 -7.00 10.29
CA ARG A 32 3.92 -7.70 9.77
C ARG A 32 4.39 -7.22 8.39
N GLY A 33 4.16 -5.95 8.06
CA GLY A 33 4.74 -5.41 6.83
C GLY A 33 6.23 -5.09 6.97
N GLU A 34 7.00 -5.29 5.90
CA GLU A 34 8.40 -4.83 5.80
C GLU A 34 8.50 -3.77 4.71
N ILE A 35 9.40 -2.80 4.90
CA ILE A 35 9.66 -1.74 3.92
C ILE A 35 11.13 -1.79 3.52
N TYR A 36 11.39 -1.97 2.24
CA TYR A 36 12.72 -1.93 1.65
C TYR A 36 12.90 -0.65 0.84
N VAL A 37 13.92 0.14 1.18
CA VAL A 37 14.25 1.36 0.44
C VAL A 37 14.93 0.99 -0.87
N ASP A 38 14.48 1.60 -1.96
CA ASP A 38 15.08 1.40 -3.28
C ASP A 38 16.45 2.10 -3.35
N ALA A 39 17.47 1.37 -3.79
CA ALA A 39 18.84 1.86 -3.90
C ALA A 39 18.98 3.11 -4.79
N ARG A 40 18.04 3.33 -5.72
CA ARG A 40 18.03 4.51 -6.58
C ARG A 40 17.67 5.80 -5.81
N GLY A 41 17.07 5.70 -4.61
CA GLY A 41 16.68 6.84 -3.77
C GLY A 41 15.33 7.48 -4.15
N GLU A 42 15.19 8.80 -3.91
CA GLU A 42 14.02 9.63 -4.26
C GLU A 42 12.69 9.18 -3.63
N GLY A 43 12.75 8.66 -2.40
CA GLY A 43 11.57 8.19 -1.68
C GLY A 43 10.91 6.97 -2.34
N ARG A 44 11.64 6.23 -3.18
CA ARG A 44 11.18 4.94 -3.71
C ARG A 44 11.34 3.83 -2.69
N ALA A 45 10.33 2.97 -2.59
CA ALA A 45 10.35 1.84 -1.67
C ALA A 45 9.50 0.68 -2.18
N LEU A 46 9.86 -0.53 -1.79
CA LEU A 46 9.00 -1.71 -1.84
C LEU A 46 8.38 -1.89 -0.45
N ARG A 47 7.05 -2.00 -0.37
CA ARG A 47 6.34 -2.40 0.84
C ARG A 47 5.77 -3.79 0.66
N VAL A 48 6.02 -4.65 1.64
CA VAL A 48 5.44 -5.98 1.76
C VAL A 48 4.34 -5.91 2.82
N SER A 49 3.17 -6.43 2.56
CA SER A 49 2.06 -6.45 3.52
C SER A 49 1.30 -7.76 3.43
N TRP A 50 0.98 -8.35 4.59
CA TRP A 50 0.28 -9.64 4.68
C TRP A 50 -1.21 -9.42 4.90
N HIS A 51 -2.02 -10.11 4.11
CA HIS A 51 -3.47 -10.16 4.22
C HIS A 51 -3.87 -11.61 4.47
N HIS A 52 -3.76 -12.03 5.74
CA HIS A 52 -3.99 -13.43 6.13
C HIS A 52 -5.41 -13.91 5.83
N ASP A 53 -6.41 -13.04 6.01
CA ASP A 53 -7.81 -13.37 5.70
C ASP A 53 -8.05 -13.61 4.20
N GLU A 54 -7.17 -13.09 3.34
CA GLU A 54 -7.23 -13.24 1.88
C GLU A 54 -6.17 -14.23 1.35
N ASP A 55 -5.41 -14.89 2.22
CA ASP A 55 -4.28 -15.76 1.86
C ASP A 55 -3.34 -15.13 0.83
N THR A 56 -3.03 -13.84 1.02
CA THR A 56 -2.31 -13.03 0.02
C THR A 56 -1.25 -12.15 0.67
N VAL A 57 -0.11 -12.01 -0.02
CA VAL A 57 0.93 -11.02 0.25
C VAL A 57 0.90 -9.96 -0.83
N VAL A 58 0.83 -8.69 -0.44
CA VAL A 58 0.89 -7.57 -1.38
C VAL A 58 2.30 -7.00 -1.39
N LEU A 59 2.92 -7.01 -2.57
CA LEU A 59 4.18 -6.34 -2.87
C LEU A 59 3.85 -5.06 -3.63
N SER A 60 4.14 -3.90 -3.04
CA SER A 60 3.78 -2.60 -3.64
C SER A 60 4.97 -1.67 -3.78
N LEU A 61 5.11 -1.06 -4.95
CA LEU A 61 6.13 -0.07 -5.27
C LEU A 61 5.58 1.33 -5.01
N TRP A 62 6.33 2.11 -4.24
CA TRP A 62 5.96 3.47 -3.84
C TRP A 62 6.96 4.49 -4.36
N ARG A 63 6.49 5.72 -4.58
CA ARG A 63 7.31 6.91 -4.80
C ARG A 63 6.75 8.05 -3.95
N GLY A 64 7.42 8.35 -2.84
CA GLY A 64 6.89 9.22 -1.81
C GLY A 64 5.57 8.66 -1.26
N ALA A 65 4.50 9.43 -1.36
CA ALA A 65 3.16 9.02 -0.91
C ALA A 65 2.32 8.29 -1.96
N LEU A 66 2.83 8.13 -3.20
CA LEU A 66 2.08 7.51 -4.30
C LEU A 66 2.46 6.04 -4.47
N CYS A 67 1.46 5.15 -4.48
CA CYS A 67 1.64 3.77 -4.92
C CYS A 67 1.73 3.74 -6.46
N ALA A 68 2.91 3.42 -6.98
CA ALA A 68 3.19 3.35 -8.41
C ALA A 68 2.79 2.00 -9.03
N GLY A 69 2.65 0.95 -8.21
CA GLY A 69 2.20 -0.37 -8.65
C GLY A 69 2.10 -1.36 -7.49
N SER A 70 1.30 -2.41 -7.68
CA SER A 70 1.12 -3.47 -6.69
C SER A 70 0.96 -4.82 -7.36
N PHE A 71 1.48 -5.85 -6.71
CA PHE A 71 1.33 -7.24 -7.09
C PHE A 71 0.79 -8.05 -5.90
N ARG A 72 -0.25 -8.85 -6.14
CA ARG A 72 -0.86 -9.74 -5.14
C ARG A 72 -0.33 -11.14 -5.36
N LEU A 73 0.49 -11.64 -4.45
CA LEU A 73 1.04 -12.99 -4.48
C LEU A 73 0.23 -13.87 -3.53
N ARG A 74 -0.22 -15.02 -4.02
CA ARG A 74 -0.90 -16.02 -3.20
C ARG A 74 0.06 -16.63 -2.18
N ILE A 75 -0.44 -16.99 -1.00
CA ILE A 75 0.39 -17.53 0.09
C ILE A 75 1.11 -18.82 -0.31
N GLU A 76 0.48 -19.66 -1.14
CA GLU A 76 1.05 -20.89 -1.67
C GLU A 76 2.29 -20.68 -2.55
N ASP A 77 2.43 -19.50 -3.19
CA ASP A 77 3.55 -19.18 -4.08
C ASP A 77 4.71 -18.47 -3.34
N VAL A 78 4.50 -17.99 -2.11
CA VAL A 78 5.52 -17.30 -1.31
C VAL A 78 6.79 -18.14 -1.13
N PRO A 79 6.73 -19.45 -0.81
CA PRO A 79 7.93 -20.28 -0.73
C PRO A 79 8.74 -20.30 -2.04
N GLY A 80 8.07 -20.28 -3.20
CA GLY A 80 8.73 -20.22 -4.51
C GLY A 80 9.47 -18.91 -4.73
N LEU A 81 8.87 -17.78 -4.34
CA LEU A 81 9.55 -16.48 -4.36
C LEU A 81 10.77 -16.47 -3.44
N ILE A 82 10.65 -16.95 -2.20
CA ILE A 82 11.76 -17.02 -1.24
C ILE A 82 12.91 -17.86 -1.82
N ASN A 83 12.62 -19.05 -2.34
CA ASN A 83 13.63 -19.91 -2.95
C ASN A 83 14.33 -19.24 -4.15
N THR A 84 13.59 -18.47 -4.94
CA THR A 84 14.16 -17.69 -6.05
C THR A 84 15.14 -16.64 -5.55
N LEU A 85 14.81 -15.90 -4.49
CA LEU A 85 15.69 -14.90 -3.89
C LEU A 85 16.94 -15.53 -3.27
N VAL A 86 16.78 -16.63 -2.51
CA VAL A 86 17.90 -17.37 -1.91
C VAL A 86 18.85 -17.90 -2.98
N ARG A 87 18.31 -18.50 -4.05
CA ARG A 87 19.12 -19.00 -5.16
C ARG A 87 19.90 -17.88 -5.84
N GLY A 88 19.25 -16.77 -6.16
CA GLY A 88 19.93 -15.60 -6.75
C GLY A 88 21.02 -15.02 -5.84
N LEU A 89 20.79 -15.01 -4.52
CA LEU A 89 21.81 -14.62 -3.54
C LEU A 89 23.02 -15.57 -3.59
N SER A 90 22.80 -16.89 -3.61
CA SER A 90 23.88 -17.88 -3.68
C SER A 90 24.66 -17.84 -4.99
N GLU A 91 24.00 -17.60 -6.12
CA GLU A 91 24.62 -17.53 -7.45
C GLU A 91 25.41 -16.23 -7.67
N GLY A 92 24.89 -15.09 -7.23
CA GLY A 92 25.45 -13.77 -7.51
C GLY A 92 26.42 -13.22 -6.45
N TYR A 93 26.41 -13.79 -5.24
CA TYR A 93 27.23 -13.35 -4.11
C TYR A 93 28.07 -14.47 -3.48
N ALA A 94 28.30 -15.57 -4.20
CA ALA A 94 29.38 -16.49 -3.84
C ALA A 94 30.65 -15.65 -3.58
N PRO A 95 31.31 -15.77 -2.42
CA PRO A 95 32.46 -14.95 -2.12
C PRO A 95 33.43 -15.08 -3.29
N VAL A 96 33.84 -13.95 -3.88
CA VAL A 96 35.09 -13.92 -4.64
C VAL A 96 36.15 -14.39 -3.67
N ALA A 97 36.47 -15.69 -3.70
CA ALA A 97 37.48 -16.28 -2.87
C ALA A 97 38.75 -15.50 -3.16
N ASN A 98 39.14 -14.68 -2.19
CA ASN A 98 40.18 -13.68 -2.36
C ASN A 98 41.46 -14.41 -2.78
N GLY A 99 41.84 -14.23 -4.04
CA GLY A 99 43.14 -14.63 -4.53
C GLY A 99 44.21 -13.88 -3.75
N GLY A 100 45.03 -14.62 -3.03
CA GLY A 100 46.29 -14.13 -2.50
C GLY A 100 46.26 -13.81 -1.01
N ARG A 101 46.64 -14.81 -0.21
CA ARG A 101 47.71 -14.71 0.82
C ARG A 101 47.95 -16.06 1.48
N HIS A 102 48.68 -16.91 0.78
CA HIS A 102 49.69 -17.76 1.42
C HIS A 102 50.99 -17.57 0.65
N ALA A 103 51.75 -16.59 1.12
CA ALA A 103 53.21 -16.63 1.03
C ALA A 103 53.70 -17.79 1.89
N GLY A 104 54.67 -18.53 1.38
CA GLY A 104 55.32 -19.69 2.00
C GLY A 104 56.03 -20.49 0.93
#